data_AF-A0A932Y591-F1
#
_entry.id   AF-A0A932Y591-F1
#
_cell.length_a   1.000
_cell.length_b   1.000
_cell.length_c   1.000
_cell.angle_alpha   90.00
_cell.angle_beta   90.00
_cell.angle_gamma   90.00
#
_symmetry.space_group_name_H-M   'P 1'
#
loop_
_entity.id
_entity.type
_entity.pdbx_description
1 polymer ?
#
loop_
_entity_poly.entity_id
_entity_poly.type
_entity_poly.pdbx_seq_one_letter_code
_entity_poly.pdbx_strand_id
1 'polypeptide(L)'
;MAIKKNKKRGCEQSGCKEEVSMEGYCRLHYIAQWQTHKNEAKQKNEKILNQYVRVLTKKYPDSYLEVLRSDLQDAKKFEKTVADLNLGDLEDDNVLDDLEKIVKKLSKD
;
A
#
# COMPACT_ATOMS: atom_id res chain seq x y z
N MET A 1 29.62 -21.61 -28.01
CA MET A 1 28.47 -20.99 -27.32
C MET A 1 29.00 -19.91 -26.39
N ALA A 2 28.72 -18.63 -26.66
CA ALA A 2 29.20 -17.53 -25.82
C ALA A 2 28.21 -17.28 -24.66
N ILE A 3 28.67 -17.50 -23.43
CA ILE A 3 27.91 -17.17 -22.22
C ILE A 3 27.85 -15.65 -22.11
N LYS A 4 26.67 -15.06 -22.34
CA LYS A 4 26.43 -13.63 -22.12
C LYS A 4 26.64 -13.33 -20.63
N LYS A 5 27.74 -12.67 -20.26
CA LYS A 5 27.97 -12.17 -18.89
C LYS A 5 26.92 -11.12 -18.59
N ASN A 6 25.95 -11.45 -17.73
CA ASN A 6 24.98 -10.50 -17.22
C ASN A 6 25.73 -9.50 -16.32
N LYS A 7 25.66 -8.19 -16.62
CA LYS A 7 26.34 -7.15 -15.85
C LYS A 7 25.70 -7.10 -14.47
N LYS A 8 26.41 -7.61 -13.46
CA LYS A 8 25.91 -7.63 -12.09
C LYS A 8 25.76 -6.20 -11.58
N ARG A 9 24.57 -5.86 -11.07
CA ARG A 9 24.29 -4.55 -10.47
C ARG A 9 24.95 -4.51 -9.09
N GLY A 10 25.65 -3.41 -8.80
CA GLY A 10 26.24 -3.15 -7.48
C GLY A 10 25.22 -2.51 -6.54
N CYS A 11 25.38 -2.73 -5.24
CA CYS A 11 24.56 -2.14 -4.19
C CYS A 11 24.43 -0.61 -4.32
N GLU A 12 23.22 -0.08 -4.13
CA GLU A 12 22.93 1.35 -4.18
C GLU A 12 23.53 2.15 -3.01
N GLN A 13 23.88 1.48 -1.90
CA GLN A 13 24.55 2.12 -0.77
C GLN A 13 25.91 2.68 -1.19
N SER A 14 26.13 3.96 -0.92
CA SER A 14 27.38 4.65 -1.21
C SER A 14 28.59 3.92 -0.60
N GLY A 15 29.59 3.63 -1.43
CA GLY A 15 30.81 2.92 -1.03
C GLY A 15 30.68 1.40 -0.93
N CYS A 16 29.50 0.81 -1.14
CA CYS A 16 29.32 -0.63 -1.14
C CYS A 16 29.68 -1.24 -2.50
N LYS A 17 30.53 -2.26 -2.51
CA LYS A 17 30.96 -2.99 -3.73
C LYS A 17 30.27 -4.36 -3.89
N GLU A 18 29.43 -4.72 -2.93
CA GLU A 18 28.69 -5.97 -2.94
C GLU A 18 27.64 -5.99 -4.05
N GLU A 19 27.30 -7.19 -4.50
CA GLU A 19 26.28 -7.41 -5.50
C GLU A 19 24.88 -7.17 -4.92
N VAL A 20 23.99 -6.59 -5.73
CA VAL A 20 22.58 -6.42 -5.34
C VAL A 20 21.95 -7.79 -5.14
N SER A 21 21.27 -7.96 -4.01
CA SER A 21 20.45 -9.13 -3.72
C SER A 21 18.97 -8.84 -3.93
N MET A 22 18.44 -7.77 -3.33
CA MET A 22 17.01 -7.42 -3.36
C MET A 22 16.85 -5.90 -3.31
N GLU A 23 15.82 -5.37 -4.01
CA GLU A 23 15.43 -3.95 -4.00
C GLU A 23 16.59 -2.94 -4.18
N GLY A 24 17.61 -3.26 -4.99
CA GLY A 24 18.74 -2.35 -5.24
C GLY A 24 19.86 -2.40 -4.18
N TYR A 25 19.69 -3.15 -3.09
CA TYR A 25 20.68 -3.28 -2.03
C TYR A 25 21.31 -4.68 -1.97
N CYS A 26 22.54 -4.76 -1.45
CA CYS A 26 23.11 -6.05 -1.04
C CYS A 26 22.36 -6.59 0.19
N ARG A 27 22.53 -7.88 0.50
CA ARG A 27 21.79 -8.54 1.58
C ARG A 27 21.93 -7.82 2.94
N LEU A 28 23.12 -7.33 3.26
CA LEU A 28 23.38 -6.63 4.52
C LEU A 28 22.66 -5.28 4.56
N HIS A 29 22.78 -4.47 3.51
CA HIS A 29 22.15 -3.15 3.48
C HIS A 29 20.63 -3.22 3.36
N TYR A 30 20.09 -4.24 2.67
CA TYR A 30 18.66 -4.50 2.68
C TYR A 30 18.13 -4.74 4.10
N ILE A 31 18.83 -5.54 4.90
CA ILE A 31 18.48 -5.77 6.31
C ILE A 31 18.76 -4.51 7.16
N ALA A 32 19.76 -3.70 6.84
CA ALA A 32 19.93 -2.44 7.56
C ALA A 32 18.77 -1.46 7.28
N GLN A 33 18.23 -1.46 6.06
CA GLN A 33 17.17 -0.55 5.62
C GLN A 33 15.74 -1.09 5.79
N TRP A 34 15.53 -2.36 6.15
CA TRP A 34 14.21 -3.00 6.10
C TRP A 34 13.14 -2.23 6.89
N GLN A 35 13.51 -1.71 8.06
CA GLN A 35 12.58 -0.97 8.91
C GLN A 35 12.21 0.38 8.29
N THR A 36 13.17 1.03 7.64
CA THR A 36 12.96 2.26 6.88
C THR A 36 12.02 2.01 5.70
N HIS A 37 12.29 0.98 4.87
CA HIS A 37 11.45 0.62 3.73
C HIS A 37 10.01 0.28 4.19
N LYS A 38 9.87 -0.47 5.29
CA LYS A 38 8.56 -0.81 5.87
C LYS A 38 7.80 0.44 6.32
N ASN A 39 8.49 1.38 6.97
CA ASN A 39 7.87 2.63 7.41
C ASN A 39 7.49 3.53 6.23
N GLU A 40 8.32 3.62 5.20
CA GLU A 40 8.02 4.37 3.98
C GLU A 40 6.81 3.79 3.23
N ALA A 41 6.73 2.47 3.11
CA ALA A 41 5.57 1.79 2.55
C ALA A 41 4.29 2.09 3.36
N LYS A 42 4.36 2.01 4.69
CA LYS A 42 3.23 2.37 5.58
C LYS A 42 2.79 3.82 5.37
N GLN A 43 3.73 4.77 5.32
CA GLN A 43 3.42 6.19 5.08
C GLN A 43 2.80 6.42 3.69
N LYS A 44 3.30 5.74 2.65
CA LYS A 44 2.73 5.81 1.30
C LYS A 44 1.28 5.32 1.33
N ASN A 45 1.02 4.19 1.98
CA ASN A 45 -0.32 3.60 2.08
C ASN A 45 -1.29 4.53 2.82
N GLU A 46 -0.84 5.14 3.93
CA GLU A 46 -1.62 6.12 4.67
C GLU A 46 -1.97 7.34 3.82
N LYS A 47 -1.04 7.85 2.99
CA LYS A 47 -1.31 8.95 2.05
C LYS A 47 -2.37 8.58 1.02
N ILE A 48 -2.32 7.38 0.44
CA ILE A 48 -3.30 6.90 -0.53
C ILE A 48 -4.68 6.78 0.12
N LEU A 49 -4.75 6.20 1.32
CA LEU A 49 -6.00 6.08 2.06
C LEU A 49 -6.62 7.46 2.36
N ASN A 50 -5.81 8.40 2.83
CA ASN A 50 -6.26 9.77 3.08
C ASN A 50 -6.77 10.46 1.80
N GLN A 51 -6.11 10.24 0.66
CA GLN A 51 -6.57 10.76 -0.62
C GLN A 51 -7.89 10.11 -1.04
N TYR A 52 -8.04 8.80 -0.85
CA TYR A 52 -9.28 8.08 -1.13
C TYR A 52 -10.45 8.61 -0.29
N VAL A 53 -10.24 8.78 1.01
CA VAL A 53 -11.26 9.38 1.91
C VAL A 53 -11.65 10.78 1.42
N ARG A 54 -10.68 11.64 1.05
CA ARG A 54 -10.98 12.99 0.53
C ARG A 54 -11.81 12.98 -0.75
N VAL A 55 -11.52 12.05 -1.67
CA VAL A 55 -12.27 11.93 -2.92
C VAL A 55 -13.69 11.45 -2.63
N LEU A 56 -13.85 10.49 -1.73
CA LEU A 56 -15.16 10.02 -1.30
C LEU A 56 -16.00 11.12 -0.64
N THR A 57 -15.43 11.88 0.30
CA THR A 57 -16.16 12.95 1.00
C THR A 57 -16.53 14.11 0.09
N LYS A 58 -15.79 14.31 -1.01
CA LYS A 58 -16.14 15.32 -2.03
C LYS A 58 -17.23 14.84 -2.98
N LYS A 59 -17.26 13.55 -3.32
CA LYS A 59 -18.14 12.99 -4.37
C LYS A 59 -19.50 12.54 -3.84
N TYR A 60 -19.60 12.19 -2.56
CA TYR A 60 -20.82 11.68 -1.95
C TYR A 60 -21.39 12.65 -0.90
N PRO A 61 -22.72 12.75 -0.77
CA PRO A 61 -23.35 13.66 0.18
C PRO A 61 -23.14 13.23 1.63
N ASP A 62 -23.17 14.20 2.56
CA ASP A 62 -22.92 14.02 4.00
C ASP A 62 -23.74 12.88 4.62
N SER A 63 -24.94 12.63 4.11
CA SER A 63 -25.79 11.50 4.53
C SER A 63 -25.10 10.13 4.44
N TYR A 64 -24.28 9.87 3.43
CA TYR A 64 -23.53 8.60 3.32
C TYR A 64 -22.36 8.56 4.30
N LEU A 65 -21.74 9.71 4.57
CA LEU A 65 -20.61 9.83 5.48
C LEU A 65 -21.04 9.61 6.94
N GLU A 66 -22.25 10.05 7.31
CA GLU A 66 -22.81 9.83 8.64
C GLU A 66 -23.10 8.35 8.93
N VAL A 67 -23.55 7.60 7.91
CA VAL A 67 -23.73 6.14 8.04
C VAL A 67 -22.38 5.46 8.27
N LEU A 68 -21.37 5.78 7.45
CA LEU A 68 -20.01 5.26 7.64
C LEU A 68 -19.45 5.63 9.01
N ARG A 69 -19.70 6.84 9.48
CA ARG A 69 -19.27 7.31 10.80
C ARG A 69 -19.94 6.53 11.93
N SER A 70 -21.25 6.31 11.85
CA SER A 70 -22.01 5.49 12.81
C SER A 70 -21.48 4.06 12.88
N ASP A 71 -21.16 3.47 11.72
CA ASP A 71 -20.66 2.09 11.66
C ASP A 71 -19.25 1.99 12.24
N LEU A 72 -18.37 2.95 11.96
CA LEU A 72 -16.99 2.97 12.49
C LEU A 72 -16.91 3.28 14.00
N GLN A 73 -17.90 3.97 14.57
CA GLN A 73 -17.94 4.29 16.00
C GLN A 73 -18.35 3.12 16.88
N ASP A 74 -19.05 2.11 16.33
CA ASP A 74 -19.53 0.95 17.06
C ASP A 74 -18.92 -0.33 16.46
N ALA A 75 -17.97 -0.92 17.19
CA ALA A 75 -17.26 -2.11 16.75
C ALA A 75 -18.20 -3.28 16.37
N LYS A 76 -19.33 -3.44 17.06
CA LYS A 76 -20.28 -4.52 16.74
C LYS A 76 -21.04 -4.25 15.45
N LYS A 77 -21.39 -2.99 15.17
CA LYS A 77 -22.01 -2.61 13.90
C LYS A 77 -21.00 -2.77 12.76
N PHE A 78 -19.77 -2.34 12.98
CA PHE A 78 -18.68 -2.54 12.01
C PHE A 78 -18.50 -4.02 11.67
N GLU A 79 -18.32 -4.89 12.68
CA GLU A 79 -18.16 -6.33 12.48
C GLU A 79 -19.36 -6.95 11.76
N LYS A 80 -20.58 -6.53 12.11
CA LYS A 80 -21.80 -6.97 11.43
C LYS A 80 -21.80 -6.56 9.96
N THR A 81 -21.50 -5.30 9.64
CA THR A 81 -21.44 -4.81 8.26
C THR A 81 -20.34 -5.53 7.46
N VAL A 82 -19.19 -5.80 8.07
CA VAL A 82 -18.10 -6.58 7.46
C VAL A 82 -18.54 -8.01 7.16
N ALA A 83 -19.28 -8.65 8.08
CA ALA A 83 -19.83 -9.98 7.89
C ALA A 83 -20.94 -10.01 6.82
N ASP A 84 -21.87 -9.06 6.87
CA ASP A 84 -22.98 -8.91 5.91
C ASP A 84 -22.46 -8.69 4.48
N LEU A 85 -21.30 -8.03 4.34
CA LEU A 85 -20.61 -7.81 3.06
C LEU A 85 -19.59 -8.91 2.72
N ASN A 86 -19.44 -9.94 3.56
CA ASN A 86 -18.51 -11.05 3.38
C ASN A 86 -17.04 -10.60 3.15
N LEU A 87 -16.60 -9.58 3.88
CA LEU A 87 -15.28 -8.96 3.73
C LEU A 87 -14.19 -9.56 4.64
N GLY A 88 -14.54 -10.52 5.50
CA GLY A 88 -13.65 -11.05 6.55
C GLY A 88 -12.49 -11.94 6.08
N ASP A 89 -12.62 -12.59 4.91
CA ASP A 89 -11.66 -13.58 4.40
C ASP A 89 -10.76 -13.03 3.27
N LEU A 90 -10.64 -11.71 3.14
CA LEU A 90 -9.79 -11.10 2.10
C LEU A 90 -8.32 -11.09 2.54
N GLU A 91 -7.63 -12.23 2.42
CA GLU A 91 -6.16 -12.31 2.41
C GLU A 91 -5.63 -11.89 1.04
N ASP A 92 -5.76 -10.62 0.66
CA ASP A 92 -5.20 -10.13 -0.60
C ASP A 92 -4.33 -8.89 -0.39
N ASP A 93 -3.01 -9.08 -0.48
CA ASP A 93 -2.02 -8.01 -0.45
C ASP A 93 -2.15 -7.03 -1.65
N ASN A 94 -2.94 -7.37 -2.67
CA ASN A 94 -3.17 -6.52 -3.86
C ASN A 94 -4.22 -5.41 -3.67
N VAL A 95 -4.92 -5.36 -2.52
CA VAL A 95 -5.99 -4.36 -2.26
C VAL A 95 -5.48 -2.92 -2.39
N LEU A 96 -4.21 -2.67 -2.06
CA LEU A 96 -3.61 -1.33 -2.12
C LEU A 96 -3.36 -0.83 -3.54
N ASP A 97 -2.90 -1.71 -4.44
CA ASP A 97 -2.70 -1.37 -5.85
C ASP A 97 -4.04 -1.09 -6.54
N ASP A 98 -5.09 -1.79 -6.12
CA ASP A 98 -6.45 -1.57 -6.62
C ASP A 98 -7.07 -0.27 -6.06
N LEU A 99 -6.80 0.09 -4.81
CA LEU A 99 -7.17 1.39 -4.25
C LEU A 99 -6.54 2.55 -5.04
N GLU A 100 -5.25 2.44 -5.42
CA GLU A 100 -4.59 3.49 -6.21
C GLU A 100 -5.25 3.66 -7.60
N LYS A 101 -5.65 2.55 -8.23
CA LYS A 101 -6.41 2.57 -9.51
C LYS A 101 -7.80 3.18 -9.33
N ILE A 102 -8.51 2.85 -8.25
CA ILE A 102 -9.84 3.38 -7.93
C ILE A 102 -9.78 4.89 -7.70
N VAL A 103 -8.81 5.37 -6.91
CA VAL A 103 -8.59 6.81 -6.68
C VAL A 103 -8.36 7.54 -8.01
N LYS A 104 -7.52 6.99 -8.89
CA LYS A 104 -7.26 7.58 -10.22
C LYS A 104 -8.51 7.63 -11.10
N LYS A 105 -9.39 6.63 -11.04
CA LYS A 105 -10.68 6.63 -11.75
C LYS A 105 -11.63 7.68 -11.19
N LEU A 106 -11.82 7.70 -9.87
CA LEU A 106 -12.73 8.63 -9.20
C LEU A 106 -12.29 10.09 -9.30
N SER A 107 -10.99 10.35 -9.46
CA SER A 107 -10.43 11.69 -9.62
C SER A 107 -10.47 12.21 -11.07
N LYS A 108 -10.85 11.37 -12.05
CA LYS A 108 -10.93 11.74 -13.48
C LYS A 108 -12.31 12.24 -13.92
N ASP A 109 -13.34 12.02 -13.09
CA ASP A 109 -14.68 12.59 -13.25
C ASP A 109 -14.79 13.91 -12.47
#